data_AF-A0A497KHZ9-F1
#
_entry.id   AF-A0A497KHZ9-F1
#
_cell.length_a   1.000
_cell.length_b   1.000
_cell.length_c   1.000
_cell.angle_alpha   90.00
_cell.angle_beta   90.00
_cell.angle_gamma   90.00
#
_symmetry.space_group_name_H-M   'P 1'
#
loop_
_entity.id
_entity.type
_entity.pdbx_description
1 polymer ?
#
loop_
_entity_poly.entity_id
_entity_poly.type
_entity_poly.pdbx_seq_one_letter_code
_entity_poly.pdbx_strand_id
1 'polypeptide(L)'
;MAEEFTIAPIRRLLKKAGDLRINEDAANALRECVGEYGSKIAEYAVKYAQEDGRKTVLERDIWKAVEEVWMPESKDAEERKQGIIVCVL
;
A
#
# COMPACT_ATOMS: atom_id res chain seq x y z
N MET A 1 -3.69 8.05 -9.12
CA MET A 1 -4.43 6.90 -8.55
C MET A 1 -4.91 7.12 -7.12
N ALA A 2 -4.35 8.08 -6.38
CA ALA A 2 -4.84 8.47 -5.04
C ALA A 2 -6.31 8.95 -5.01
N GLU A 3 -6.90 9.28 -6.15
CA GLU A 3 -8.23 9.87 -6.26
C GLU A 3 -9.38 8.88 -6.05
N GLU A 4 -9.12 7.56 -6.17
CA GLU A 4 -10.13 6.52 -5.92
C GLU A 4 -10.47 6.35 -4.43
N PHE A 5 -9.57 6.79 -3.54
CA PHE A 5 -9.80 6.75 -2.11
C PHE A 5 -10.43 8.07 -1.62
N THR A 6 -11.60 7.98 -1.00
CA THR A 6 -12.22 9.15 -0.37
C THR A 6 -11.44 9.58 0.88
N ILE A 7 -11.40 10.88 1.17
CA ILE A 7 -10.65 11.43 2.32
C ILE A 7 -11.26 10.99 3.67
N ALA A 8 -12.57 10.76 3.74
CA ALA A 8 -13.25 10.43 4.99
C ALA A 8 -12.78 9.09 5.63
N PRO A 9 -12.69 7.96 4.91
CA PRO A 9 -12.04 6.74 5.40
C PRO A 9 -10.60 6.95 5.87
N ILE A 10 -9.81 7.72 5.13
CA ILE A 10 -8.41 8.00 5.47
C ILE A 10 -8.31 8.75 6.81
N ARG A 11 -9.14 9.78 7.01
CA ARG A 11 -9.24 10.47 8.31
C ARG A 11 -9.70 9.54 9.43
N ARG A 12 -10.62 8.60 9.15
CA ARG A 12 -11.04 7.60 10.15
C ARG A 12 -9.90 6.64 10.52
N LEU A 13 -9.05 6.26 9.56
CA LEU A 13 -7.88 5.42 9.82
C LEU A 13 -6.90 6.13 10.77
N LEU A 14 -6.59 7.40 10.50
CA LEU A 14 -5.73 8.22 11.37
C LEU A 14 -6.31 8.39 12.79
N LYS A 15 -7.62 8.66 12.91
CA LYS A 15 -8.29 8.77 14.22
C LYS A 15 -8.29 7.47 15.02
N LYS A 16 -8.34 6.31 14.34
CA LYS A 16 -8.24 5.00 15.01
C LYS A 16 -6.82 4.73 15.51
N ALA A 17 -5.81 5.25 14.83
CA ALA A 17 -4.41 5.14 15.25
C ALA A 17 -4.08 6.06 16.44
N GLY A 18 -4.79 7.18 16.59
CA GLY A 18 -4.65 8.05 17.76
C GLY A 18 -5.63 9.23 17.76
N ASP A 19 -5.81 9.82 18.94
CA ASP A 19 -6.69 10.98 19.15
C ASP A 19 -5.94 12.30 18.95
N LEU A 20 -5.50 12.54 17.72
CA LEU A 20 -4.86 13.80 17.33
C LEU A 20 -5.70 14.56 16.30
N ARG A 21 -5.51 15.88 16.26
CA ARG A 21 -6.07 16.72 15.20
C ARG A 21 -5.36 16.40 13.89
N ILE A 22 -6.14 16.23 12.83
CA ILE A 22 -5.66 15.85 11.49
C ILE A 22 -5.95 17.02 10.55
N ASN A 23 -4.90 17.67 10.04
CA ASN A 23 -5.05 18.66 8.98
C ASN A 23 -5.37 17.96 7.64
N GLU A 24 -5.73 18.74 6.63
CA GLU A 24 -6.13 18.20 5.33
C GLU A 24 -4.94 17.59 4.57
N ASP A 25 -3.79 18.25 4.59
CA ASP A 25 -2.59 17.79 3.90
C ASP A 25 -2.10 16.43 4.41
N ALA A 26 -2.13 16.18 5.72
CA ALA A 26 -1.77 14.87 6.27
C ALA A 26 -2.74 13.77 5.82
N ALA A 27 -4.03 14.08 5.73
CA ALA A 27 -5.02 13.14 5.20
C ALA A 27 -4.78 12.85 3.71
N ASN A 28 -4.40 13.87 2.93
CA ASN A 28 -4.05 13.70 1.52
C ASN A 28 -2.76 12.92 1.33
N ALA A 29 -1.71 13.18 2.11
CA ALA A 29 -0.46 12.44 2.06
C ALA A 29 -0.67 10.95 2.36
N LEU A 30 -1.43 10.62 3.41
CA LEU A 30 -1.74 9.22 3.71
C LEU A 30 -2.57 8.57 2.59
N ARG A 31 -3.53 9.30 2.01
CA ARG A 31 -4.32 8.83 0.88
C ARG A 31 -3.44 8.45 -0.31
N GLU A 32 -2.44 9.28 -0.60
CA GLU A 32 -1.49 9.05 -1.68
C GLU A 32 -0.64 7.81 -1.40
N CYS A 33 -0.02 7.70 -0.21
CA CYS A 33 0.77 6.53 0.16
C CYS A 33 -0.04 5.23 0.11
N VAL A 34 -1.27 5.23 0.64
CA VAL A 34 -2.15 4.05 0.59
C VAL A 34 -2.53 3.71 -0.85
N GLY A 35 -2.79 4.72 -1.68
CA GLY A 35 -3.11 4.54 -3.08
C GLY A 35 -1.96 3.92 -3.88
N GLU A 36 -0.75 4.40 -3.68
CA GLU A 36 0.46 3.86 -4.33
C GLU A 36 0.75 2.42 -3.87
N TYR A 37 0.68 2.17 -2.57
CA TYR A 37 0.92 0.83 -2.02
C TYR A 37 -0.15 -0.17 -2.49
N GLY A 38 -1.43 0.23 -2.43
CA GLY A 38 -2.55 -0.56 -2.92
C GLY A 38 -2.46 -0.86 -4.42
N SER A 39 -1.98 0.10 -5.22
CA SER A 39 -1.72 -0.09 -6.66
C SER A 39 -0.73 -1.22 -6.90
N LYS A 40 0.43 -1.14 -6.25
CA LYS A 40 1.49 -2.14 -6.43
C LYS A 40 1.00 -3.53 -6.05
N ILE A 41 0.30 -3.65 -4.92
CA ILE A 41 -0.31 -4.93 -4.51
C ILE A 41 -1.29 -5.44 -5.58
N ALA A 42 -2.17 -4.57 -6.10
CA ALA A 42 -3.13 -4.97 -7.11
C ALA A 42 -2.46 -5.48 -8.39
N GLU A 43 -1.40 -4.80 -8.86
CA GLU A 43 -0.62 -5.20 -10.02
C GLU A 43 0.01 -6.58 -9.84
N TYR A 44 0.69 -6.82 -8.72
CA TYR A 44 1.29 -8.12 -8.43
C TYR A 44 0.25 -9.23 -8.23
N ALA A 45 -0.86 -8.94 -7.54
CA ALA A 45 -1.90 -9.94 -7.32
C ALA A 45 -2.58 -10.36 -8.63
N VAL A 46 -2.83 -9.41 -9.53
CA VAL A 46 -3.33 -9.71 -10.88
C VAL A 46 -2.31 -10.53 -11.66
N LYS A 47 -1.02 -10.17 -11.60
CA LYS A 47 0.06 -10.92 -12.25
C LYS A 47 0.12 -12.38 -11.77
N TYR A 48 0.08 -12.63 -10.46
CA TYR A 48 0.09 -13.99 -9.92
C TYR A 48 -1.15 -14.79 -10.33
N ALA A 49 -2.33 -14.17 -10.37
CA ALA A 49 -3.52 -14.83 -10.87
C ALA A 49 -3.40 -15.22 -12.36
N GLN A 50 -2.80 -14.34 -13.17
CA GLN A 50 -2.56 -14.58 -14.61
C GLN A 50 -1.51 -15.67 -14.85
N GLU A 51 -0.42 -15.70 -14.08
CA GLU A 51 0.62 -16.74 -14.15
C GLU A 51 0.04 -18.13 -13.86
N ASP A 52 -0.92 -18.21 -12.93
CA ASP A 52 -1.66 -19.43 -12.61
C ASP A 52 -2.78 -19.76 -13.64
N GLY A 53 -2.95 -18.95 -14.69
CA GLY A 53 -3.99 -19.13 -15.72
C GLY A 53 -5.42 -18.85 -15.23
N ARG A 54 -5.60 -18.18 -14.09
CA ARG A 54 -6.91 -17.85 -13.51
C ARG A 54 -7.37 -16.47 -13.99
N LYS A 55 -8.70 -16.31 -14.08
CA LYS A 55 -9.35 -15.00 -14.34
C LYS A 55 -9.86 -14.29 -13.08
N THR A 56 -9.66 -14.91 -11.92
CA THR A 56 -10.12 -14.41 -10.63
C THR A 56 -8.93 -14.31 -9.69
N VAL A 57 -8.70 -13.10 -9.17
CA VAL A 57 -7.74 -12.83 -8.10
C VAL A 57 -8.31 -13.39 -6.80
N LEU A 58 -7.54 -14.22 -6.12
CA LEU A 58 -7.91 -14.85 -4.86
C LEU A 58 -7.16 -14.19 -3.70
N GLU A 59 -7.64 -14.43 -2.48
CA GLU A 59 -7.02 -13.91 -1.26
C GLU A 59 -5.51 -14.23 -1.17
N ARG A 60 -5.11 -15.44 -1.58
CA ARG A 60 -3.71 -15.87 -1.59
C ARG A 60 -2.81 -14.99 -2.47
N ASP A 61 -3.35 -14.43 -3.55
CA ASP A 61 -2.58 -13.59 -4.48
C ASP A 61 -2.31 -12.22 -3.85
N ILE A 62 -3.25 -11.73 -3.05
CA ILE A 62 -3.10 -10.49 -2.27
C ILE A 62 -2.01 -10.67 -1.22
N TRP A 63 -2.06 -11.76 -0.44
CA TRP A 63 -1.04 -12.01 0.58
C TRP A 63 0.36 -12.18 -0.03
N LYS A 64 0.48 -12.93 -1.11
CA LYS A 64 1.75 -13.07 -1.85
C LYS A 64 2.25 -11.73 -2.39
N ALA A 65 1.35 -10.89 -2.91
CA ALA A 65 1.70 -9.55 -3.38
C ALA A 65 2.12 -8.61 -2.24
N VAL A 66 1.50 -8.71 -1.07
CA VAL A 66 1.92 -7.96 0.12
C VAL A 66 3.33 -8.36 0.54
N GLU A 67 3.65 -9.65 0.55
CA GLU A 67 5.01 -10.12 0.87
C GLU A 67 6.06 -9.55 -0.10
N GLU A 68 5.78 -9.58 -1.41
CA GLU A 68 6.65 -9.02 -2.44
C GLU A 68 6.86 -7.50 -2.29
N VAL A 69 5.78 -6.76 -2.04
CA VAL A 69 5.85 -5.28 -1.95
C VAL A 69 6.46 -4.83 -0.61
N TRP A 70 6.21 -5.56 0.49
CA TRP A 70 6.70 -5.21 1.83
C TRP A 70 8.13 -5.69 2.08
N MET A 71 8.53 -6.82 1.50
CA MET A 71 9.86 -7.43 1.68
C MET A 71 10.61 -7.54 0.34
N PRO A 72 11.09 -6.42 -0.23
CA PRO A 72 12.01 -6.50 -1.34
C PRO A 72 13.29 -7.17 -0.83
N GLU A 73 13.55 -8.40 -1.23
CA GLU A 73 14.82 -9.07 -0.98
C GLU A 73 15.94 -8.28 -1.66
N SER A 74 16.58 -7.38 -0.91
CA SER A 74 17.98 -6.93 -1.03
C SER A 74 18.64 -7.06 -2.41
N LYS A 75 18.04 -6.50 -3.46
CA LYS A 75 18.74 -6.31 -4.74
C LYS A 75 18.99 -4.85 -5.09
N ASP A 76 18.25 -3.92 -4.49
CA ASP A 76 18.44 -2.48 -4.71
C ASP A 76 18.49 -1.72 -3.37
N ALA A 77 19.46 -2.08 -2.52
CA ALA A 77 19.66 -1.43 -1.22
C ALA A 77 20.05 0.07 -1.31
N GLU A 78 20.30 0.61 -2.51
CA GLU A 78 20.83 1.95 -2.71
C GLU A 78 19.74 3.05 -2.86
N GLU A 79 18.48 2.71 -3.13
CA GLU A 79 17.40 3.72 -3.30
C GLU A 79 16.66 4.09 -2.01
N ARG A 80 17.08 3.54 -0.86
CA ARG A 80 16.52 3.83 0.48
C ARG A 80 16.81 5.24 1.02
N LYS A 81 17.17 6.21 0.17
CA LYS A 81 17.30 7.62 0.57
C LYS A 81 16.09 8.51 0.25
N GLN A 82 15.07 8.00 -0.45
CA GLN A 82 13.83 8.75 -0.60
C GLN A 82 12.60 7.88 -0.28
N GLY A 83 12.17 7.94 0.97
CA GLY A 83 10.76 7.84 1.35
C GLY A 83 10.11 6.46 1.28
N ILE A 84 10.29 5.67 2.33
CA ILE A 84 9.19 5.16 3.18
C ILE A 84 9.86 4.44 4.35
N ILE A 85 9.59 4.98 5.54
CA ILE A 85 10.09 4.51 6.82
C ILE A 85 9.48 3.13 7.07
N VAL A 86 10.34 2.11 7.04
CA VAL A 86 10.07 0.75 7.49
C VAL A 86 9.78 0.82 8.99
N CYS A 87 8.51 0.92 9.37
CA CYS A 87 8.06 0.63 10.73
C CYS A 87 7.93 -0.89 10.87
N VAL A 88 9.05 -1.54 11.17
CA VAL A 88 9.08 -2.77 11.96
C VAL A 88 9.84 -2.41 13.24
N LEU A 89 9.18 -1.66 14.13
CA LEU A 89 9.48 -1.52 15.55
C LEU A 89 8.16 -1.37 16.29
#